data_AF-A0A935N3A7-F1
#
_entry.id   AF-A0A935N3A7-F1
#
_cell.length_a   1.000
_cell.length_b   1.000
_cell.length_c   1.000
_cell.angle_alpha   90.00
_cell.angle_beta   90.00
_cell.angle_gamma   90.00
#
_symmetry.space_group_name_H-M   'P 1'
#
loop_
_entity.id
_entity.type
_entity.pdbx_description
1 polymer ?
#
loop_
_entity_poly.entity_id
_entity_poly.type
_entity_poly.pdbx_seq_one_letter_code
_entity_poly.pdbx_strand_id
1 'polypeptide(L)'
;MSFLKKIFFEWKARKAKKKRKQLEILKEYEEFYKQSEPFFPKASKNQLAASHRYVWKRAVVYQTICEKILNDEEKTKLFIEFQNIASREYNKIAPENAYGKVRLKLSAEAYKRMLDEELKRLKPTQENRSKRNLELACIYVGYDTLENKPYIGKTIGEPEYRWKEHRLYGTGPFKNGSSYSKWDVIKENVDLNYLDKLESYFIGFYNAFEDGHNDNRGNDLNAYEKGKRESQISILEK
;
A
#
# COMPACT_ATOMS: atom_id res chain seq x y z
N MET A 1 -30.47 -24.21 46.33
CA MET A 1 -30.87 -23.26 45.26
C MET A 1 -31.98 -23.90 44.44
N SER A 2 -33.07 -23.20 44.11
CA SER A 2 -34.13 -23.79 43.27
C SER A 2 -33.65 -24.01 41.83
N PHE A 3 -34.15 -25.06 41.18
CA PHE A 3 -33.83 -25.42 39.80
C PHE A 3 -33.99 -24.25 38.81
N LEU A 4 -35.04 -23.44 38.99
CA LEU A 4 -35.29 -22.24 38.18
C LEU A 4 -34.23 -21.14 38.36
N LYS A 5 -33.73 -20.95 39.59
CA LYS A 5 -32.63 -20.00 39.83
C LYS A 5 -31.35 -20.45 39.12
N LYS A 6 -31.05 -21.76 39.12
CA LYS A 6 -29.88 -22.32 38.42
C LYS A 6 -29.96 -22.08 36.91
N ILE A 7 -31.09 -22.38 36.28
CA ILE A 7 -31.32 -22.13 34.83
C ILE A 7 -31.14 -20.66 34.48
N PHE A 8 -31.71 -19.75 35.30
CA PHE A 8 -31.59 -18.31 35.06
C PHE A 8 -30.13 -17.83 35.15
N PHE A 9 -29.36 -18.28 36.15
CA PHE A 9 -27.94 -17.92 36.28
C PHE A 9 -27.11 -18.47 35.12
N GLU A 10 -27.35 -19.71 34.69
CA GLU A 10 -26.68 -20.31 33.53
C GLU A 10 -27.00 -19.55 32.23
N TRP A 11 -28.26 -19.15 32.02
CA TRP A 11 -28.66 -18.33 30.89
C TRP A 11 -27.96 -16.96 30.89
N LYS A 12 -27.92 -16.28 32.03
CA LYS A 12 -27.24 -14.99 32.18
C LYS A 12 -25.73 -15.12 31.91
N ALA A 13 -25.09 -16.18 32.42
CA ALA A 13 -23.68 -16.47 32.17
C ALA A 13 -23.40 -16.74 30.68
N ARG A 14 -24.25 -17.53 30.00
CA ARG A 14 -24.16 -17.77 28.55
C ARG A 14 -24.31 -16.48 27.75
N LYS A 15 -25.27 -15.63 28.11
CA LYS A 15 -25.47 -14.32 27.47
C LYS A 15 -24.26 -13.39 27.66
N ALA A 16 -23.70 -13.35 28.86
CA ALA A 16 -22.49 -12.59 29.15
C ALA A 16 -21.28 -13.09 28.36
N LYS A 17 -21.09 -14.42 28.29
CA LYS A 17 -20.01 -15.04 27.48
C LYS A 17 -20.16 -14.72 26.00
N LYS A 18 -21.38 -14.80 25.45
CA LYS A 18 -21.67 -14.43 24.05
C LYS A 18 -21.34 -12.97 23.78
N LYS A 19 -21.72 -12.06 24.69
CA LYS A 19 -21.42 -10.63 24.56
C LYS A 19 -19.92 -10.34 24.60
N ARG A 20 -19.17 -11.00 25.50
CA ARG A 20 -17.69 -10.86 25.56
C ARG A 20 -17.04 -11.33 24.26
N LYS A 21 -17.42 -12.50 23.77
CA LYS A 21 -16.93 -13.01 22.48
C LYS A 21 -17.24 -12.06 21.32
N GLN A 22 -18.43 -11.47 21.29
CA GLN A 22 -18.77 -10.48 20.26
C GLN A 22 -17.91 -9.21 20.34
N LEU A 23 -17.59 -8.74 21.54
CA LEU A 23 -16.70 -7.58 21.73
C LEU A 23 -15.27 -7.90 21.30
N GLU A 24 -14.77 -9.09 21.60
CA GLU A 24 -13.46 -9.56 21.14
C GLU A 24 -13.39 -9.59 19.61
N ILE A 25 -14.39 -10.22 18.96
CA ILE A 25 -14.48 -10.26 17.48
C ILE A 25 -14.51 -8.84 16.89
N LEU A 26 -15.26 -7.90 17.50
CA LEU A 26 -15.32 -6.52 17.02
C LEU A 26 -13.96 -5.82 17.13
N LYS A 27 -13.25 -6.02 18.24
CA LYS A 27 -11.90 -5.45 18.42
C LYS A 27 -10.91 -6.01 17.40
N GLU A 28 -10.95 -7.31 17.15
CA GLU A 28 -10.11 -7.93 16.11
C GLU A 28 -10.49 -7.47 14.70
N TYR A 29 -11.78 -7.27 14.44
CA TYR A 29 -12.26 -6.70 13.19
C TYR A 29 -11.77 -5.26 12.98
N GLU A 30 -11.79 -4.42 14.01
CA GLU A 30 -11.27 -3.05 13.95
C GLU A 30 -9.77 -3.03 13.62
N GLU A 31 -9.00 -3.93 14.23
CA GLU A 31 -7.58 -4.10 13.92
C GLU A 31 -7.38 -4.56 12.48
N PHE A 32 -8.16 -5.55 12.02
CA PHE A 32 -8.14 -6.01 10.63
C PHE A 32 -8.52 -4.91 9.63
N TYR A 33 -9.49 -4.05 9.99
CA TYR A 33 -9.89 -2.90 9.19
C TYR A 33 -8.74 -1.90 9.05
N LYS A 34 -8.09 -1.52 10.16
CA LYS A 34 -6.93 -0.61 10.17
C LYS A 34 -5.77 -1.16 9.34
N GLN A 35 -5.46 -2.44 9.49
CA GLN A 35 -4.42 -3.11 8.70
C GLN A 35 -4.75 -3.15 7.20
N SER A 36 -6.02 -3.01 6.83
CA SER A 36 -6.47 -3.00 5.43
C SER A 36 -6.44 -1.60 4.81
N GLU A 37 -6.41 -0.55 5.62
CA GLU A 37 -6.53 0.85 5.20
C GLU A 37 -5.48 1.31 4.19
N PRO A 38 -4.19 0.95 4.32
CA PRO A 38 -3.17 1.32 3.33
C PRO A 38 -3.43 0.79 1.91
N PHE A 39 -4.32 -0.19 1.78
CA PHE A 39 -4.64 -0.88 0.52
C PHE A 39 -6.01 -0.53 -0.03
N PHE A 40 -6.73 0.41 0.60
CA PHE A 40 -8.05 0.79 0.13
C PHE A 40 -7.99 1.40 -1.28
N PRO A 41 -8.90 1.00 -2.18
CA PRO A 41 -8.96 1.60 -3.50
C PRO A 41 -9.37 3.07 -3.38
N LYS A 42 -8.75 3.96 -4.16
CA LYS A 42 -9.18 5.34 -4.30
C LYS A 42 -10.43 5.37 -5.20
N ALA A 43 -11.58 5.71 -4.62
CA ALA A 43 -12.84 5.87 -5.32
C ALA A 43 -13.26 7.34 -5.30
N SER A 44 -13.55 7.90 -6.48
CA SER A 44 -13.98 9.30 -6.62
C SER A 44 -15.34 9.58 -5.94
N LYS A 45 -16.17 8.55 -5.77
CA LYS A 45 -17.45 8.59 -5.07
C LYS A 45 -17.57 7.40 -4.12
N ASN A 46 -18.24 7.60 -2.99
CA ASN A 46 -18.53 6.54 -2.01
C ASN A 46 -17.27 5.81 -1.47
N GLN A 47 -16.23 6.58 -1.10
CA GLN A 47 -14.97 6.04 -0.59
C GLN A 47 -15.17 5.04 0.57
N LEU A 48 -16.04 5.37 1.53
CA LEU A 48 -16.30 4.50 2.67
C LEU A 48 -16.93 3.15 2.25
N ALA A 49 -17.82 3.15 1.26
CA ALA A 49 -18.40 1.92 0.71
C ALA A 49 -17.33 1.10 -0.02
N ALA A 50 -16.40 1.75 -0.73
CA ALA A 50 -15.28 1.09 -1.36
C ALA A 50 -14.32 0.45 -0.32
N SER A 51 -14.07 1.11 0.81
CA SER A 51 -13.29 0.57 1.93
C SER A 51 -13.93 -0.68 2.53
N HIS A 52 -15.21 -0.64 2.92
CA HIS A 52 -15.88 -1.84 3.47
C HIS A 52 -15.98 -2.98 2.47
N ARG A 53 -16.19 -2.68 1.19
CA ARG A 53 -16.15 -3.69 0.12
C ARG A 53 -14.77 -4.33 0.00
N TYR A 54 -13.70 -3.55 0.13
CA TYR A 54 -12.33 -4.08 0.11
C TYR A 54 -12.06 -4.98 1.32
N VAL A 55 -12.41 -4.53 2.53
CA VAL A 55 -12.28 -5.32 3.77
C VAL A 55 -13.04 -6.64 3.68
N TRP A 56 -14.26 -6.62 3.14
CA TRP A 56 -15.04 -7.84 2.89
C TRP A 56 -14.30 -8.81 1.96
N LYS A 57 -13.79 -8.32 0.81
CA LYS A 57 -13.02 -9.15 -0.14
C LYS A 57 -11.77 -9.74 0.50
N ARG A 58 -11.06 -8.93 1.29
CA ARG A 58 -9.87 -9.35 2.01
C ARG A 58 -10.19 -10.47 3.01
N ALA A 59 -11.28 -10.34 3.76
CA ALA A 59 -11.74 -11.37 4.69
C ALA A 59 -12.11 -12.70 3.98
N VAL A 60 -12.70 -12.66 2.77
CA VAL A 60 -12.94 -13.85 1.94
C VAL A 60 -11.63 -14.56 1.58
N VAL A 61 -10.61 -13.80 1.21
CA VAL A 61 -9.28 -14.35 0.88
C VAL A 61 -8.63 -14.98 2.12
N TYR A 62 -8.63 -14.28 3.25
CA TYR A 62 -8.08 -14.80 4.50
C TYR A 62 -8.81 -16.04 5.02
N GLN A 63 -10.14 -16.10 4.88
CA GLN A 63 -10.88 -17.33 5.15
C GLN A 63 -10.28 -18.50 4.37
N THR A 64 -10.04 -18.32 3.06
CA THR A 64 -9.52 -19.41 2.24
C THR A 64 -8.08 -19.77 2.58
N ILE A 65 -7.24 -18.80 2.93
CA ILE A 65 -5.87 -19.05 3.40
C ILE A 65 -5.90 -19.88 4.69
N CYS A 66 -6.71 -19.47 5.67
CA CYS A 66 -6.84 -20.19 6.93
C CYS A 66 -7.38 -21.60 6.72
N GLU A 67 -8.42 -21.76 5.91
CA GLU A 67 -9.08 -23.04 5.67
C GLU A 67 -8.20 -24.00 4.86
N LYS A 68 -7.72 -23.57 3.69
CA LYS A 68 -7.09 -24.48 2.71
C LYS A 68 -5.58 -24.60 2.84
N ILE A 69 -4.91 -23.61 3.42
CA ILE A 69 -3.44 -23.54 3.46
C ILE A 69 -2.92 -23.78 4.87
N LEU A 70 -3.53 -23.13 5.87
CA LEU A 70 -3.10 -23.23 7.27
C LEU A 70 -3.86 -24.30 8.06
N ASN A 71 -5.00 -24.76 7.56
CA ASN A 71 -5.91 -25.67 8.25
C ASN A 71 -6.31 -25.17 9.66
N ASP A 72 -6.55 -23.86 9.78
CA ASP A 72 -6.92 -23.17 11.02
C ASP A 72 -8.42 -22.87 11.04
N GLU A 73 -9.20 -23.78 11.65
CA GLU A 73 -10.65 -23.68 11.72
C GLU A 73 -11.13 -22.48 12.54
N GLU A 74 -10.42 -22.10 13.61
CA GLU A 74 -10.83 -21.01 14.48
C GLU A 74 -10.72 -19.67 13.74
N LYS A 75 -9.60 -19.43 13.04
CA LYS A 75 -9.46 -18.24 12.20
C LYS A 75 -10.38 -18.25 11.00
N THR A 76 -10.67 -19.43 10.44
CA THR A 76 -11.67 -19.53 9.37
C THR A 76 -13.02 -19.01 9.83
N LYS A 77 -13.48 -19.43 11.02
CA LYS A 77 -14.73 -18.92 11.63
C LYS A 77 -14.66 -17.43 11.93
N LEU A 78 -13.52 -16.93 12.41
CA LEU A 78 -13.30 -15.51 12.66
C LEU A 78 -13.45 -14.67 11.37
N PHE A 79 -12.83 -15.09 10.27
CA PHE A 79 -12.91 -14.36 9.00
C PHE A 79 -14.30 -14.43 8.35
N ILE A 80 -15.09 -15.46 8.62
CA ILE A 80 -16.52 -15.48 8.29
C ILE A 80 -17.27 -14.38 9.06
N GLU A 81 -16.99 -14.21 10.35
CA GLU A 81 -17.59 -13.11 11.14
C GLU A 81 -17.15 -11.73 10.63
N PHE A 82 -15.90 -11.57 10.21
CA PHE A 82 -15.43 -10.31 9.59
C PHE A 82 -16.16 -10.00 8.30
N GLN A 83 -16.45 -11.00 7.46
CA GLN A 83 -17.27 -10.83 6.26
C GLN A 83 -18.68 -10.36 6.63
N ASN A 84 -19.31 -10.94 7.65
CA ASN A 84 -20.63 -10.54 8.11
C ASN A 84 -20.65 -9.08 8.58
N ILE A 85 -19.66 -8.67 9.37
CA ILE A 85 -19.53 -7.29 9.86
C ILE A 85 -19.32 -6.33 8.68
N ALA A 86 -18.33 -6.59 7.82
CA ALA A 86 -18.02 -5.73 6.67
C ALA A 86 -19.19 -5.62 5.69
N SER A 87 -19.91 -6.73 5.45
CA SER A 87 -21.11 -6.75 4.61
C SER A 87 -22.23 -5.90 5.19
N ARG A 88 -22.48 -6.02 6.50
CA ARG A 88 -23.49 -5.19 7.18
C ARG A 88 -23.15 -3.70 7.09
N GLU A 89 -21.90 -3.33 7.35
CA GLU A 89 -21.47 -1.93 7.28
C GLU A 89 -21.51 -1.40 5.84
N TYR A 90 -21.08 -2.20 4.85
CA TYR A 90 -21.20 -1.86 3.44
C TYR A 90 -22.66 -1.60 3.04
N ASN A 91 -23.59 -2.48 3.40
CA ASN A 91 -25.00 -2.37 2.99
C ASN A 91 -25.72 -1.12 3.52
N LYS A 92 -25.24 -0.51 4.62
CA LYS A 92 -25.76 0.76 5.13
C LYS A 92 -25.47 1.93 4.17
N ILE A 93 -24.37 1.86 3.44
CA ILE A 93 -23.83 2.96 2.62
C ILE A 93 -23.59 2.55 1.16
N ALA A 94 -24.10 1.38 0.75
CA ALA A 94 -23.85 0.83 -0.57
C ALA A 94 -24.47 1.76 -1.63
N PRO A 95 -23.73 2.06 -2.72
CA PRO A 95 -24.28 2.86 -3.80
C PRO A 95 -25.47 2.13 -4.44
N GLU A 96 -26.46 2.90 -4.85
CA GLU A 96 -27.64 2.42 -5.55
C GLU A 96 -27.53 2.75 -7.05
N ASN A 97 -27.97 1.81 -7.89
CA ASN A 97 -28.16 2.01 -9.32
C ASN A 97 -29.63 1.74 -9.69
N ALA A 98 -29.95 1.76 -10.99
CA ALA A 98 -31.31 1.51 -11.48
C ALA A 98 -31.91 0.15 -11.03
N TYR A 99 -31.08 -0.77 -10.54
CA TYR A 99 -31.46 -2.11 -10.08
C TYR A 99 -31.29 -2.28 -8.55
N GLY A 100 -31.11 -1.18 -7.82
CA GLY A 100 -30.96 -1.15 -6.36
C GLY A 100 -29.50 -1.14 -5.89
N LYS A 101 -29.28 -1.57 -4.64
CA LYS A 101 -27.94 -1.57 -4.03
C LYS A 101 -26.99 -2.49 -4.76
N VAL A 102 -25.80 -1.97 -5.07
CA VAL A 102 -24.72 -2.77 -5.68
C VAL A 102 -24.35 -3.91 -4.72
N ARG A 103 -24.42 -5.15 -5.21
CA ARG A 103 -24.12 -6.34 -4.41
C ARG A 103 -22.62 -6.56 -4.25
N LEU A 104 -22.20 -7.07 -3.09
CA LEU A 104 -20.84 -7.55 -2.88
C LEU A 104 -20.58 -8.78 -3.77
N LYS A 105 -19.54 -8.66 -4.60
CA LYS A 105 -19.05 -9.72 -5.48
C LYS A 105 -17.52 -9.63 -5.56
N LEU A 106 -16.89 -10.80 -5.63
CA LEU A 106 -15.48 -10.99 -5.88
C LEU A 106 -15.34 -11.96 -7.06
N SER A 107 -14.85 -11.47 -8.21
CA SER A 107 -14.62 -12.33 -9.38
C SER A 107 -13.47 -13.29 -9.12
N ALA A 108 -13.38 -14.37 -9.90
CA ALA A 108 -12.31 -15.36 -9.77
C ALA A 108 -10.92 -14.74 -10.01
N GLU A 109 -10.80 -13.83 -10.98
CA GLU A 109 -9.54 -13.14 -11.29
C GLU A 109 -9.13 -12.19 -10.15
N ALA A 110 -10.10 -11.42 -9.64
CA ALA A 110 -9.86 -10.53 -8.51
C ALA A 110 -9.52 -11.31 -7.24
N TYR A 111 -10.17 -12.45 -7.02
CA TYR A 111 -9.87 -13.38 -5.94
C TYR A 111 -8.43 -13.89 -6.05
N LYS A 112 -8.04 -14.44 -7.21
CA LYS A 112 -6.68 -14.97 -7.45
C LYS A 112 -5.62 -13.91 -7.19
N ARG A 113 -5.79 -12.70 -7.75
CA ARG A 113 -4.86 -11.59 -7.56
C ARG A 113 -4.72 -11.21 -6.07
N MET A 114 -5.84 -11.06 -5.36
CA MET A 114 -5.80 -10.72 -3.93
C MET A 114 -5.18 -11.85 -3.10
N LEU A 115 -5.46 -13.11 -3.43
CA LEU A 115 -4.86 -14.27 -2.77
C LEU A 115 -3.33 -14.26 -2.93
N ASP A 116 -2.83 -14.06 -4.15
CA ASP A 116 -1.39 -13.98 -4.41
C ASP A 116 -0.74 -12.82 -3.64
N GLU A 117 -1.39 -11.66 -3.56
CA GLU A 117 -0.93 -10.51 -2.78
C GLU A 117 -0.88 -10.80 -1.27
N GLU A 118 -1.93 -11.38 -0.68
CA GLU A 118 -1.94 -11.69 0.75
C GLU A 118 -0.95 -12.81 1.10
N LEU A 119 -0.78 -13.82 0.23
CA LEU A 119 0.21 -14.88 0.44
C LEU A 119 1.64 -14.32 0.44
N LYS A 120 1.95 -13.37 -0.45
CA LYS A 120 3.23 -12.65 -0.46
C LYS A 120 3.47 -11.83 0.82
N ARG A 121 2.40 -11.35 1.48
CA ARG A 121 2.49 -10.63 2.76
C ARG A 121 2.69 -11.60 3.94
N LEU A 122 2.00 -12.74 3.95
CA LEU A 122 2.04 -13.73 5.03
C LEU A 122 3.31 -14.58 5.02
N LYS A 123 3.76 -14.96 3.83
CA LYS A 123 5.08 -15.52 3.59
C LYS A 123 5.88 -14.40 2.94
N PRO A 124 6.46 -13.47 3.71
CA PRO A 124 7.52 -12.67 3.13
C PRO A 124 8.57 -13.70 2.70
N THR A 125 8.62 -14.00 1.39
CA THR A 125 9.72 -14.75 0.80
C THR A 125 10.99 -14.16 1.38
N GLN A 126 12.02 -14.95 1.69
CA GLN A 126 13.29 -14.34 2.11
C GLN A 126 13.76 -13.27 1.10
N GLU A 127 13.33 -13.35 -0.16
CA GLU A 127 13.44 -12.31 -1.19
C GLU A 127 12.81 -10.94 -0.82
N ASN A 128 11.72 -10.88 -0.04
CA ASN A 128 11.10 -9.63 0.41
C ASN A 128 11.75 -9.05 1.67
N ARG A 129 12.43 -9.87 2.48
CA ARG A 129 13.32 -9.34 3.54
C ARG A 129 14.66 -8.88 2.96
N SER A 130 15.08 -9.41 1.81
CA SER A 130 16.22 -8.93 1.03
C SER A 130 15.91 -7.77 0.07
N LYS A 131 14.69 -7.20 0.07
CA LYS A 131 14.39 -5.97 -0.72
C LYS A 131 14.89 -4.68 -0.09
N ARG A 132 15.33 -4.73 1.16
CA ARG A 132 16.47 -3.90 1.58
C ARG A 132 17.73 -4.73 1.34
N ASN A 133 18.06 -4.95 0.07
CA ASN A 133 19.44 -5.29 -0.23
C ASN A 133 20.18 -4.02 0.12
N LEU A 134 20.87 -4.01 1.26
CA LEU A 134 21.78 -2.94 1.63
C LEU A 134 22.86 -2.74 0.55
N GLU A 135 22.99 -3.71 -0.37
CA GLU A 135 23.91 -3.72 -1.51
C GLU A 135 23.33 -3.15 -2.82
N LEU A 136 22.01 -2.89 -2.91
CA LEU A 136 21.36 -2.41 -4.15
C LEU A 136 20.76 -1.02 -3.92
N ALA A 137 21.59 0.00 -3.92
CA ALA A 137 21.11 1.38 -4.05
C ALA A 137 21.08 1.80 -5.51
N CYS A 138 20.14 2.67 -5.86
CA CYS A 138 20.04 3.20 -7.20
C CYS A 138 19.71 4.69 -7.19
N ILE A 139 20.09 5.34 -8.28
CA ILE A 139 19.63 6.67 -8.65
C ILE A 139 18.64 6.51 -9.80
N TYR A 140 17.48 7.14 -9.68
CA TYR A 140 16.45 7.14 -10.71
C TYR A 140 16.02 8.56 -11.05
N VAL A 141 15.43 8.70 -12.23
CA VAL A 141 14.79 9.93 -12.70
C VAL A 141 13.31 9.67 -12.95
N GLY A 142 12.47 10.61 -12.53
CA GLY A 142 11.07 10.67 -12.86
C GLY A 142 10.77 11.92 -13.67
N TYR A 143 10.05 11.77 -14.78
CA TYR A 143 9.52 12.90 -15.55
C TYR A 143 8.02 12.96 -15.34
N ASP A 144 7.49 14.12 -14.97
CA ASP A 144 6.05 14.31 -15.06
C ASP A 144 5.62 14.29 -16.53
N THR A 145 4.43 13.78 -16.85
CA THR A 145 3.99 13.65 -18.24
C THR A 145 3.42 14.93 -18.86
N LEU A 146 3.30 16.03 -18.10
CA LEU A 146 2.64 17.27 -18.54
C LEU A 146 3.66 18.33 -18.96
N GLU A 147 4.59 18.63 -18.08
CA GLU A 147 5.67 19.60 -18.21
C GLU A 147 7.01 18.93 -18.55
N ASN A 148 7.09 17.60 -18.48
CA ASN A 148 8.30 16.82 -18.73
C ASN A 148 9.48 17.26 -17.85
N LYS A 149 9.19 17.74 -16.62
CA LYS A 149 10.21 18.20 -15.69
C LYS A 149 10.80 17.02 -14.90
N PRO A 150 12.12 16.97 -14.73
CA PRO A 150 12.79 15.86 -14.05
C PRO A 150 12.68 15.97 -12.53
N TYR A 151 12.67 14.81 -11.89
CA TYR A 151 12.90 14.58 -10.49
C TYR A 151 13.97 13.52 -10.34
N ILE A 152 15.03 13.80 -9.60
CA ILE A 152 16.06 12.84 -9.25
C ILE A 152 15.80 12.36 -7.83
N GLY A 153 15.79 11.04 -7.67
CA GLY A 153 15.70 10.43 -6.36
C GLY A 153 16.64 9.26 -6.23
N LYS A 154 16.88 8.89 -4.97
CA LYS A 154 17.62 7.69 -4.60
C LYS A 154 16.72 6.72 -3.83
N THR A 155 17.10 5.44 -3.82
CA THR A 155 16.50 4.45 -2.93
C THR A 155 17.53 3.38 -2.57
N ILE A 156 17.38 2.81 -1.37
CA ILE A 156 18.11 1.63 -0.90
C ILE A 156 17.10 0.48 -0.96
N GLY A 157 17.00 -0.15 -2.13
CA GLY A 157 15.96 -1.13 -2.47
C GLY A 157 15.38 -0.91 -3.87
N GLU A 158 14.28 -1.59 -4.18
CA GLU A 158 13.69 -1.55 -5.52
C GLU A 158 13.11 -0.16 -5.88
N PRO A 159 13.47 0.40 -7.06
CA PRO A 159 12.97 1.70 -7.49
C PRO A 159 11.45 1.72 -7.69
N GLU A 160 10.83 0.64 -8.15
CA GLU A 160 9.38 0.54 -8.36
C GLU A 160 8.58 0.70 -7.07
N TYR A 161 9.15 0.25 -5.94
CA TYR A 161 8.53 0.46 -4.64
C TYR A 161 8.55 1.95 -4.28
N ARG A 162 9.70 2.59 -4.47
CA ARG A 162 9.86 4.02 -4.18
C ARG A 162 8.98 4.90 -5.07
N TRP A 163 8.80 4.53 -6.34
CA TRP A 163 7.88 5.23 -7.25
C TRP A 163 6.42 5.16 -6.77
N LYS A 164 6.00 4.03 -6.19
CA LYS A 164 4.66 3.89 -5.58
C LYS A 164 4.51 4.78 -4.35
N GLU A 165 5.55 4.89 -3.52
CA GLU A 165 5.55 5.80 -2.37
C GLU A 165 5.41 7.26 -2.80
N HIS A 166 6.14 7.68 -3.84
CA HIS A 166 6.01 9.04 -4.40
C HIS A 166 4.56 9.35 -4.81
N ARG A 167 3.89 8.40 -5.45
CA ARG A 167 2.47 8.53 -5.84
C ARG A 167 1.52 8.53 -4.63
N LEU A 168 1.82 7.74 -3.60
CA LEU A 168 0.98 7.65 -2.40
C LEU A 168 1.03 8.95 -1.59
N TYR A 169 2.23 9.50 -1.42
CA TYR A 169 2.50 10.66 -0.58
C TYR A 169 2.52 11.99 -1.33
N GLY A 170 2.32 11.99 -2.64
CA GLY A 170 2.32 13.22 -3.45
C GLY A 170 3.67 13.93 -3.46
N THR A 171 4.77 13.17 -3.67
CA THR A 171 6.13 13.71 -3.70
C THR A 171 6.80 13.42 -5.04
N GLY A 172 7.99 14.01 -5.29
CA GLY A 172 8.67 13.89 -6.57
C GLY A 172 7.85 14.52 -7.72
N PRO A 173 7.75 13.88 -8.90
CA PRO A 173 6.97 14.40 -10.04
C PRO A 173 5.47 14.59 -9.76
N PHE A 174 4.95 14.02 -8.68
CA PHE A 174 3.55 14.10 -8.30
C PHE A 174 3.22 15.30 -7.41
N LYS A 175 4.22 16.08 -6.98
CA LYS A 175 4.06 17.18 -6.01
C LYS A 175 3.06 18.25 -6.49
N ASN A 176 3.04 18.52 -7.80
CA ASN A 176 2.15 19.51 -8.40
C ASN A 176 0.86 18.91 -9.00
N GLY A 177 0.47 17.70 -8.57
CA GLY A 177 -0.78 17.07 -8.99
C GLY A 177 -0.72 16.35 -10.34
N SER A 178 0.48 16.04 -10.86
CA SER A 178 0.60 15.20 -12.05
C SER A 178 -0.10 13.86 -11.86
N SER A 179 -0.81 13.38 -12.89
CA SER A 179 -1.53 12.10 -12.84
C SER A 179 -0.63 10.90 -13.14
N TYR A 180 0.44 11.12 -13.91
CA TYR A 180 1.35 10.10 -14.39
C TYR A 180 2.78 10.63 -14.43
N SER A 181 3.74 9.72 -14.27
CA SER A 181 5.15 10.02 -14.46
C SER A 181 5.83 8.85 -15.15
N LYS A 182 6.80 9.17 -16.00
CA LYS A 182 7.72 8.19 -16.59
C LYS A 182 8.91 8.06 -15.65
N TRP A 183 9.29 6.83 -15.32
CA TRP A 183 10.44 6.57 -14.46
C TRP A 183 11.49 5.78 -15.20
N ASP A 184 12.74 6.16 -15.03
CA ASP A 184 13.90 5.47 -15.57
C ASP A 184 14.97 5.36 -14.47
N VAL A 185 15.66 4.21 -14.40
CA VAL A 185 16.80 4.05 -13.50
C VAL A 185 18.04 4.58 -14.21
N ILE A 186 18.72 5.55 -13.60
CA ILE A 186 19.94 6.14 -14.15
C ILE A 186 21.15 5.26 -13.83
N LYS A 187 21.23 4.78 -12.59
CA LYS A 187 22.35 3.97 -12.12
C LYS A 187 21.90 2.96 -11.08
N GLU A 188 22.21 1.70 -11.31
CA GLU A 188 22.00 0.59 -10.39
C GLU A 188 23.28 0.25 -9.62
N ASN A 189 23.16 -0.53 -8.53
CA ASN A 189 24.27 -1.07 -7.74
C ASN A 189 25.25 0.00 -7.24
N VAL A 190 24.70 1.12 -6.77
CA VAL A 190 25.48 2.23 -6.22
C VAL A 190 25.91 1.90 -4.79
N ASP A 191 27.19 2.09 -4.49
CA ASP A 191 27.70 2.05 -3.12
C ASP A 191 27.04 3.17 -2.29
N LEU A 192 26.49 2.79 -1.13
CA LEU A 192 25.81 3.67 -0.19
C LEU A 192 26.63 4.91 0.18
N ASN A 193 27.97 4.77 0.28
CA ASN A 193 28.86 5.88 0.62
C ASN A 193 28.89 6.98 -0.46
N TYR A 194 28.54 6.63 -1.70
CA TYR A 194 28.51 7.55 -2.84
C TYR A 194 27.09 7.96 -3.25
N LEU A 195 26.06 7.42 -2.61
CA LEU A 195 24.67 7.59 -3.04
C LEU A 195 24.24 9.07 -2.97
N ASP A 196 24.54 9.75 -1.86
CA ASP A 196 24.24 11.18 -1.68
C ASP A 196 24.99 12.05 -2.70
N LYS A 197 26.25 11.73 -2.94
CA LYS A 197 27.10 12.43 -3.91
C LYS A 197 26.54 12.27 -5.33
N LEU A 198 26.13 11.07 -5.70
CA LEU A 198 25.58 10.77 -7.03
C LEU A 198 24.20 11.39 -7.22
N GLU A 199 23.35 11.40 -6.19
CA GLU A 199 22.07 12.11 -6.23
C GLU A 199 22.30 13.60 -6.51
N SER A 200 23.17 14.28 -5.76
CA SER A 200 23.53 15.68 -6.01
C SER A 200 24.07 15.91 -7.42
N TYR A 201 24.96 15.03 -7.90
CA TYR A 201 25.49 15.10 -9.26
C TYR A 201 24.38 15.03 -10.31
N PHE A 202 23.47 14.06 -10.22
CA PHE A 202 22.40 13.91 -11.20
C PHE A 202 21.31 14.99 -11.08
N ILE A 203 21.04 15.53 -9.88
CA ILE A 203 20.20 16.72 -9.73
C ILE A 203 20.77 17.87 -10.55
N GLY A 204 22.09 18.10 -10.49
CA GLY A 204 22.77 19.12 -11.30
C GLY A 204 22.74 18.79 -12.80
N PHE A 205 23.05 17.55 -13.17
CA PHE A 205 23.11 17.10 -14.56
C PHE A 205 21.77 17.24 -15.29
N TYR A 206 20.67 16.87 -14.65
CA TYR A 206 19.32 16.99 -15.22
C TYR A 206 18.66 18.35 -14.93
N ASN A 207 19.38 19.29 -14.29
CA ASN A 207 18.85 20.57 -13.84
C ASN A 207 17.57 20.45 -12.99
N ALA A 208 17.44 19.36 -12.22
CA ALA A 208 16.19 18.99 -11.56
C ALA A 208 15.82 19.89 -10.37
N PHE A 209 16.75 20.75 -9.92
CA PHE A 209 16.49 21.76 -8.89
C PHE A 209 15.99 23.09 -9.48
N GLU A 210 16.63 23.60 -10.55
CA GLU A 210 16.27 24.91 -11.11
C GLU A 210 15.11 24.82 -12.10
N ASP A 211 14.98 23.70 -12.82
CA ASP A 211 13.94 23.44 -13.81
C ASP A 211 13.33 22.03 -13.64
N GLY A 212 13.15 21.60 -12.39
CA GLY A 212 12.60 20.29 -12.06
C GLY A 212 11.77 20.28 -10.79
N HIS A 213 11.60 19.08 -10.22
CA HIS A 213 10.79 18.84 -9.01
C HIS A 213 11.61 18.59 -7.74
N ASN A 214 12.95 18.66 -7.79
CA ASN A 214 13.77 18.56 -6.58
C ASN A 214 13.74 19.88 -5.80
N ASP A 215 13.45 19.81 -4.50
CA ASP A 215 13.37 20.98 -3.63
C ASP A 215 14.73 21.54 -3.21
N ASN A 216 15.82 20.79 -3.43
CA ASN A 216 17.17 21.17 -3.07
C ASN A 216 18.19 20.56 -4.04
N ARG A 217 19.45 20.98 -3.91
CA ARG A 217 20.61 20.54 -4.71
C ARG A 217 21.22 19.22 -4.22
N GLY A 218 20.58 18.54 -3.27
CA GLY A 218 21.14 17.44 -2.50
C GLY A 218 22.22 17.87 -1.49
N ASN A 219 22.95 16.90 -0.95
CA ASN A 219 23.87 17.09 0.18
C ASN A 219 25.33 17.39 -0.21
N ASP A 220 25.72 17.26 -1.49
CA ASP A 220 27.08 17.53 -1.98
C ASP A 220 27.06 18.61 -3.08
N LEU A 221 27.38 19.85 -2.69
CA LEU A 221 27.35 21.00 -3.60
C LEU A 221 28.39 20.87 -4.73
N ASN A 222 29.56 20.31 -4.45
CA ASN A 222 30.62 20.15 -5.45
C ASN A 222 30.21 19.15 -6.53
N ALA A 223 29.52 18.07 -6.13
CA ALA A 223 28.97 17.09 -7.06
C ALA A 223 27.87 17.69 -7.93
N TYR A 224 26.96 18.49 -7.35
CA TYR A 224 25.92 19.22 -8.08
C TYR A 224 26.52 20.15 -9.16
N GLU A 225 27.47 21.02 -8.78
CA GLU A 225 28.11 21.94 -9.73
C GLU A 225 28.92 21.22 -10.81
N LYS A 226 29.49 20.05 -10.49
CA LYS A 226 30.11 19.18 -11.50
C LYS A 226 29.07 18.67 -12.51
N GLY A 227 27.95 18.12 -12.04
CA GLY A 227 26.89 17.62 -12.92
C GLY A 227 26.31 18.70 -13.83
N LYS A 228 26.09 19.91 -13.29
CA LYS A 228 25.58 21.06 -14.06
C LYS A 228 26.52 21.49 -15.19
N ARG A 229 27.85 21.47 -14.97
CA ARG A 229 28.84 21.78 -16.01
C ARG A 229 28.88 20.71 -17.10
N GLU A 230 28.82 19.43 -16.72
CA GLU A 230 28.92 18.32 -17.67
C GLU A 230 27.67 18.18 -18.54
N SER A 231 26.48 18.55 -18.05
CA SER A 231 25.26 18.56 -18.87
C SER A 231 25.31 19.61 -19.98
N GLN A 232 25.89 20.78 -19.71
CA GLN A 232 26.08 21.83 -20.71
C GLN A 232 27.00 21.39 -21.85
N ILE A 233 28.03 20.59 -21.54
CA ILE A 233 28.94 20.01 -22.54
C ILE A 233 28.20 18.97 -23.39
N SER A 234 27.43 18.07 -22.77
CA SER A 234 26.67 17.04 -23.49
C SER A 234 25.59 17.59 -24.43
N ILE A 235 25.08 18.80 -24.18
CA ILE A 235 24.10 19.47 -25.05
C ILE A 235 24.79 20.06 -26.29
N LEU A 236 26.05 20.46 -26.20
CA LEU A 236 26.82 21.03 -27.31
C LEU A 236 27.35 19.95 -28.29
N GLU A 237 27.38 18.69 -27.87
CA GLU A 237 27.83 17.54 -28.67
C GLU A 237 26.71 16.81 -29.43
N LYS A 238 25.45 17.27 -29.32
CA LYS A 238 24.29 16.76 -30.07
C LYS A 238 23.82 17.76 -31.11
#